data_AF-A0A452H2Y8-F1
#
_entry.id   AF-A0A452H2Y8-F1
#
_cell.length_a   1.000
_cell.length_b   1.000
_cell.length_c   1.000
_cell.angle_alpha   90.00
_cell.angle_beta   90.00
_cell.angle_gamma   90.00
#
_symmetry.space_group_name_H-M   'P 1'
#
loop_
_entity.id
_entity.type
_entity.pdbx_description
1 polymer ?
#
loop_
_entity_poly.entity_id
_entity_poly.type
_entity_poly.pdbx_seq_one_letter_code
_entity_poly.pdbx_strand_id
1 'polypeptide(L)' 'MANIAVQRIKREFKEVLKSEETSKNQIKVDLVDENFTELRGEIAGPPDTPYEGK' A
#
# COMPACT_ATOMS: atom_id res chain seq x y z
N MET A 1 -4.87 -8.78 19.34
CA MET A 1 -4.49 -9.03 17.94
C MET A 1 -3.26 -9.91 17.91
N ALA A 2 -3.26 -11.02 17.16
CA ALA A 2 -2.16 -11.99 17.20
C ALA A 2 -0.85 -11.34 16.72
N ASN A 3 0.23 -11.46 17.51
CA ASN A 3 1.53 -10.82 17.29
C ASN A 3 2.07 -10.98 15.84
N ILE A 4 1.80 -12.12 15.21
CA ILE A 4 2.23 -12.43 13.83
C ILE A 4 1.56 -11.52 12.79
N ALA A 5 0.27 -11.19 12.96
CA ALA A 5 -0.46 -10.39 11.98
C ALA A 5 0.11 -8.96 11.91
N VAL A 6 0.32 -8.33 13.07
CA VAL A 6 0.90 -6.98 13.15
C VAL A 6 2.34 -6.96 12.62
N GLN A 7 3.13 -8.00 12.89
CA GLN A 7 4.49 -8.13 12.36
C GLN A 7 4.50 -8.26 10.83
N ARG A 8 3.58 -9.05 10.25
CA ARG A 8 3.43 -9.16 8.79
C ARG A 8 3.04 -7.82 8.18
N ILE A 9 2.00 -7.15 8.69
CA ILE A 9 1.56 -5.87 8.15
C ILE A 9 2.67 -4.81 8.22
N LYS A 10 3.39 -4.71 9.33
CA LYS A 10 4.53 -3.78 9.44
C LYS A 10 5.64 -4.07 8.42
N ARG A 11 5.90 -5.35 8.13
CA ARG A 11 6.89 -5.75 7.13
C ARG A 11 6.43 -5.36 5.72
N GLU A 12 5.23 -5.77 5.33
CA GLU A 12 4.64 -5.50 4.01
C GLU A 12 4.52 -3.99 3.77
N PHE A 13 4.03 -3.24 4.75
CA PHE A 13 3.89 -1.78 4.67
C PHE A 13 5.25 -1.10 4.40
N LYS A 14 6.31 -1.57 5.06
CA LYS A 14 7.67 -1.06 4.84
C LYS A 14 8.24 -1.50 3.49
N GLU A 15 7.84 -2.66 2.99
CA GLU A 15 8.22 -3.15 1.67
C GLU A 15 7.59 -2.29 0.58
N VAL A 16 6.28 -2.04 0.66
CA VAL A 16 5.55 -1.14 -0.25
C VAL A 16 6.15 0.26 -0.24
N LEU A 17 6.46 0.83 0.93
CA LEU A 17 7.12 2.15 1.01
C LEU A 17 8.50 2.19 0.34
N LYS A 18 9.18 1.05 0.21
CA LYS A 18 10.49 0.92 -0.45
C LYS A 18 10.38 0.46 -1.89
N SER A 19 9.22 0.01 -2.35
CA SER A 19 9.02 -0.42 -3.73
C SER A 19 9.21 0.73 -4.70
N GLU A 20 9.81 0.44 -5.84
CA GLU A 20 9.92 1.38 -6.95
C GLU A 20 8.55 1.80 -7.50
N GLU A 21 7.53 0.95 -7.33
CA GLU A 21 6.15 1.26 -7.73
C GLU A 21 5.59 2.45 -6.95
N THR A 22 5.84 2.54 -5.64
CA THR A 22 5.48 3.71 -4.82
C THR A 22 6.27 4.94 -5.26
N SER A 23 7.54 4.77 -5.63
CA SER A 23 8.38 5.86 -6.14
C SER A 23 7.91 6.38 -7.51
N LYS A 24 7.29 5.50 -8.33
CA LYS A 24 6.66 5.83 -9.61
C LYS A 24 5.21 6.32 -9.44
N ASN A 25 4.76 6.58 -8.22
CA ASN A 25 3.37 6.93 -7.88
C ASN A 25 2.34 5.90 -8.40
N GLN A 26 2.74 4.64 -8.60
CA GLN A 26 1.85 3.59 -9.10
C GLN A 26 1.00 2.97 -8.00
N ILE A 27 1.54 2.87 -6.78
CA ILE A 27 0.85 2.32 -5.62
C ILE A 27 1.14 3.20 -4.39
N LYS A 28 0.17 3.36 -3.52
CA LYS A 28 0.33 4.05 -2.24
C LYS A 28 -0.50 3.33 -1.20
N VAL A 29 -0.01 3.28 0.03
CA VAL A 29 -0.75 2.73 1.16
C VAL A 29 -0.65 3.66 2.36
N ASP A 30 -1.79 4.06 2.90
CA ASP A 30 -1.91 4.92 4.07
C ASP A 30 -2.54 4.14 5.23
N LEU A 31 -2.05 4.38 6.45
CA LEU A 31 -2.63 3.85 7.67
C LEU A 31 -3.86 4.67 8.05
N VAL A 32 -5.02 4.02 8.16
CA VAL A 32 -6.27 4.67 8.60
C VAL A 32 -6.42 4.56 10.11
N ASP A 33 -6.01 3.43 10.68
CA ASP A 33 -6.04 3.18 12.12
C ASP A 33 -4.65 2.77 12.65
N GLU A 34 -4.36 3.13 13.90
CA GLU A 34 -3.10 2.81 14.58
C GLU A 34 -2.96 1.33 14.93
N ASN A 35 -4.07 0.56 14.86
CA ASN A 35 -4.08 -0.87 15.15
C ASN A 35 -3.64 -1.75 13.97
N PHE A 36 -3.24 -1.18 12.82
CA PHE A 36 -2.89 -1.94 11.60
C PHE A 36 -4.00 -2.89 11.12
N THR A 37 -5.25 -2.57 11.50
CA THR A 37 -6.49 -3.28 11.15
C THR A 37 -7.11 -2.74 9.88
N GLU A 38 -6.90 -1.46 9.62
CA GLU A 38 -7.48 -0.75 8.49
C GLU A 38 -6.39 0.05 7.77
N LEU A 39 -6.28 -0.22 6.47
CA LEU A 39 -5.31 0.38 5.56
C LEU A 39 -6.05 0.88 4.33
N ARG A 40 -5.64 2.03 3.82
CA ARG A 40 -6.17 2.59 2.57
C ARG A 40 -5.11 2.46 1.48
N GLY A 41 -5.40 1.64 0.48
CA GLY A 41 -4.58 1.53 -0.72
C GLY A 41 -5.08 2.48 -1.81
N GLU A 42 -4.15 3.06 -2.55
CA GLU A 42 -4.41 3.78 -3.80
C GLU A 42 -3.50 3.19 -4.87
N ILE A 43 -4.05 2.99 -6.07
CA ILE A 43 -3.30 2.49 -7.21
C ILE A 43 -3.56 3.44 -8.38
N ALA A 44 -2.50 3.84 -9.07
CA ALA A 44 -2.65 4.55 -10.33
C ALA A 44 -3.18 3.57 -11.36
N GLY A 45 -4.10 4.02 -12.21
CA GLY A 45 -4.53 3.21 -13.33
C GLY A 45 -3.34 2.88 -14.25
N PRO A 46 -3.13 1.60 -14.59
CA PRO A 46 -2.01 1.19 -15.42
C PRO A 46 -2.12 1.80 -16.82
N PRO A 47 -0.97 1.97 -17.51
CA PRO A 47 -0.96 2.50 -18.86
C PRO A 47 -1.72 1.58 -19.82
N ASP A 48 -2.23 2.15 -20.91
CA ASP A 48 -3.01 1.45 -21.93
C ASP A 48 -4.35 0.88 -21.43
N THR A 49 -4.88 1.38 -20.31
CA THR A 49 -6.21 1.02 -19.79
C THR A 49 -7.13 2.23 -19.69
N PRO A 50 -8.46 2.05 -19.66
CA PRO A 50 -9.41 3.16 -19.43
C PRO A 50 -9.24 3.88 -18.08
N TYR A 51 -8.40 3.34 -17.20
CA TYR A 51 -8.10 3.89 -15.88
C TYR A 51 -6.80 4.70 -15.88
N GLU A 52 -6.02 4.68 -16.97
CA GLU A 52 -4.76 5.43 -17.10
C GLU A 52 -4.96 6.91 -16.69
N GLY A 53 -4.12 7.40 -15.78
CA GLY A 53 -4.16 8.76 -15.28
C GLY A 53 -5.24 9.06 -14.22
N LYS A 54 -5.94 8.03 -13.73
CA LYS A 54 -6.82 8.12 -12.55
C LYS A 54 -6.14 7.62 -11.27
#